data_AF-A0A972ZEJ4-F1
#
_entry.id   AF-A0A972ZEJ4-F1
#
_cell.length_a   1.000
_cell.length_b   1.000
_cell.length_c   1.000
_cell.angle_alpha   90.00
_cell.angle_beta   90.00
_cell.angle_gamma   90.00
#
_symmetry.space_group_name_H-M   'P 1'
#
loop_
_entity.id
_entity.type
_entity.pdbx_description
1 polymer ?
#
loop_
_entity_poly.entity_id
_entity_poly.type
_entity_poly.pdbx_seq_one_letter_code
_entity_poly.pdbx_strand_id
1 'polypeptide(L)'
;MKYQIKATDAQGRDTQFLVDSPDEKTAVSIVRSRGFFPYRVANVPKRSQPVELVHVPEQEQHVPSGVAMVVIIAGSILSIFMAYSCSMTINNQGGSSVSASSNVRIGSTCRATGKCFGARLKGDLQRSMDMHAAGDSTAFMQMFATGRLVAIPEGTVVSVEDLTIMGEARVRIRGTTEPVWVISQWFN
;
A
#
# COMPACT_ATOMS: atom_id res chain seq x y z
N MET A 1 8.63 22.14 18.98
CA MET A 1 7.60 23.18 18.72
C MET A 1 6.47 22.51 17.95
N LYS A 2 5.21 22.96 18.13
CA LYS A 2 4.07 22.40 17.39
C LYS A 2 3.81 23.21 16.13
N TYR A 3 3.69 22.51 15.01
CA TYR A 3 3.37 23.08 13.70
C TYR A 3 2.00 22.57 13.26
N GLN A 4 1.11 23.48 12.86
CA GLN A 4 -0.15 23.14 12.21
C GLN A 4 0.03 23.27 10.70
N ILE A 5 0.00 22.14 9.99
CA ILE A 5 0.20 22.07 8.55
C ILE A 5 -1.13 21.76 7.89
N LYS A 6 -1.56 22.62 6.98
CA LYS A 6 -2.74 22.40 6.13
C LYS A 6 -2.27 21.84 4.79
N ALA A 7 -2.86 20.73 4.36
CA ALA A 7 -2.57 20.10 3.08
C ALA A 7 -3.88 19.84 2.33
N THR A 8 -3.89 20.12 1.03
CA THR A 8 -5.08 19.92 0.19
C THR A 8 -4.82 18.78 -0.80
N ASP A 9 -5.67 17.75 -0.84
CA ASP A 9 -5.50 16.63 -1.78
C ASP A 9 -5.84 16.99 -3.24
N ALA A 10 -5.61 16.04 -4.16
CA ALA A 10 -6.02 16.18 -5.56
C ALA A 10 -7.53 16.39 -5.76
N GLN A 11 -8.35 16.05 -4.76
CA GLN A 11 -9.80 16.24 -4.80
C GLN A 11 -10.23 17.57 -4.17
N GLY A 12 -9.28 18.43 -3.75
CA GLY A 12 -9.55 19.73 -3.16
C GLY A 12 -9.93 19.67 -1.68
N ARG A 13 -9.75 18.54 -0.99
CA ARG A 13 -10.08 18.40 0.43
C ARG A 13 -8.92 18.86 1.29
N ASP A 14 -9.23 19.72 2.24
CA ASP A 14 -8.28 20.26 3.20
C ASP A 14 -8.17 19.36 4.44
N THR A 15 -6.94 18.95 4.76
CA THR A 15 -6.60 18.19 5.97
C THR A 15 -5.60 18.99 6.80
N GLN A 16 -5.80 19.03 8.12
CA GLN A 16 -4.89 19.69 9.05
C GLN A 16 -4.11 18.66 9.86
N PHE A 17 -2.80 18.89 10.01
CA PHE A 17 -1.89 18.06 10.77
C PHE A 17 -1.25 18.88 11.88
N LEU A 18 -1.22 18.32 13.10
CA LEU A 18 -0.43 18.88 14.19
C LEU A 18 0.83 18.03 14.34
N VAL A 19 2.00 18.64 14.16
CA VAL A 19 3.29 17.94 14.16
C VAL A 19 4.23 18.59 15.15
N ASP A 20 4.78 17.81 16.06
CA ASP A 20 5.89 18.21 16.92
C ASP A 20 7.20 18.11 16.13
N SER A 21 7.90 19.24 15.98
CA SER A 21 9.15 19.30 15.21
C SER A 21 10.10 20.37 15.74
N PRO A 22 11.42 20.23 15.55
CA PRO A 22 12.37 21.31 15.85
C PRO A 22 12.27 22.48 14.85
N ASP A 23 11.88 22.22 13.60
CA ASP A 23 11.83 23.22 12.53
C ASP A 23 10.72 22.90 11.50
N GLU A 24 10.34 23.92 10.72
CA GLU A 24 9.27 23.82 9.70
C GLU A 24 9.60 22.82 8.58
N LYS A 25 10.88 22.73 8.14
CA LYS A 25 11.27 21.83 7.05
C LYS A 25 11.10 20.37 7.46
N THR A 26 11.49 20.05 8.69
CA THR A 26 11.30 18.73 9.28
C THR A 26 9.81 18.39 9.44
N ALA A 27 9.00 19.35 9.91
CA ALA A 27 7.55 19.16 10.03
C ALA A 27 6.88 18.83 8.68
N VAL A 28 7.23 19.56 7.62
CA VAL A 28 6.73 19.30 6.26
C VAL A 28 7.21 17.96 5.72
N SER A 29 8.47 17.58 5.99
CA SER A 29 9.01 16.28 5.59
C SER A 29 8.28 15.11 6.26
N ILE A 30 7.89 15.25 7.53
CA ILE A 30 7.09 14.26 8.26
C ILE A 30 5.70 14.10 7.65
N VAL A 31 5.05 15.20 7.25
CA VAL A 31 3.74 15.13 6.57
C VAL A 31 3.87 14.47 5.18
N ARG A 32 4.94 14.77 4.43
CA ARG A 32 5.19 14.15 3.12
C ARG A 32 5.52 12.65 3.21
N SER A 33 6.30 12.23 4.20
CA SER A 33 6.71 10.82 4.35
C SER A 33 5.59 9.89 4.80
N ARG A 34 4.51 10.43 5.38
CA ARG A 34 3.30 9.67 5.73
C ARG A 34 2.41 9.28 4.53
N GLY A 35 2.91 9.40 3.29
CA GLY A 35 2.25 8.85 2.10
C GLY A 35 1.17 9.74 1.49
N PHE A 36 1.10 11.02 1.85
CA PHE A 36 0.12 11.97 1.34
C PHE A 36 0.59 12.60 0.01
N PHE A 37 0.71 11.77 -1.03
CA PHE A 37 0.71 12.23 -2.42
C PHE A 37 -0.70 12.05 -3.00
N PRO A 38 -1.29 13.04 -3.69
CA PRO A 38 -0.69 14.29 -4.20
C PRO A 38 -1.28 15.52 -3.47
N TYR A 39 -0.82 15.82 -2.26
CA TYR A 39 -1.31 17.01 -1.57
C TYR A 39 -0.46 18.24 -1.94
N ARG A 40 -1.11 19.33 -2.39
CA ARG A 40 -0.46 20.65 -2.45
C ARG A 40 -0.44 21.20 -1.02
N VAL A 41 0.75 21.44 -0.48
CA VAL A 41 0.91 22.18 0.78
C VAL A 41 0.63 23.66 0.47
N ALA A 42 -0.62 24.07 0.64
CA ALA A 42 -1.05 25.43 0.41
C ALA A 42 -0.83 26.23 1.71
N ASN A 43 0.26 27.00 1.73
CA ASN A 43 0.59 28.01 2.75
C ASN A 43 0.78 27.47 4.17
N VAL A 44 2.03 27.54 4.63
CA VAL A 44 2.34 27.64 6.06
C VAL A 44 2.04 29.08 6.46
N PRO A 45 1.04 29.36 7.32
CA PRO A 45 0.86 30.72 7.82
C PRO A 45 2.13 31.11 8.57
N LYS A 46 2.84 32.14 8.06
CA LYS A 46 3.92 32.79 8.78
C LYS A 46 3.36 33.35 10.08
N ARG A 47 3.71 32.70 11.19
CA ARG A 47 3.63 33.22 12.56
C ARG A 47 2.19 33.45 13.07
N SER A 48 1.67 32.47 13.79
CA SER A 48 0.61 32.69 14.78
C SER A 48 1.16 32.42 16.18
N GLN A 49 0.77 33.31 17.08
CA GLN A 49 1.20 33.57 18.46
C GLN A 49 1.22 32.32 19.37
N PRO A 50 1.91 32.38 20.53
CA PRO A 50 1.80 31.33 21.55
C PRO A 50 0.33 31.08 21.86
N VAL A 51 -0.10 29.83 21.72
CA VAL A 51 -1.44 29.40 22.09
C VAL A 51 -1.55 29.55 23.60
N GLU A 52 -2.23 30.61 24.03
CA GLU A 52 -2.69 30.78 25.40
C GLU A 52 -3.63 29.61 25.71
N LEU A 53 -3.36 28.90 26.81
CA LEU A 53 -4.15 27.75 27.25
C LEU A 53 -5.50 28.29 27.76
N VAL A 54 -6.47 28.45 26.86
CA VAL A 54 -7.84 28.79 27.26
C VAL A 54 -8.49 27.53 27.84
N HIS A 55 -8.64 27.54 29.16
CA HIS A 55 -9.47 26.61 29.91
C HIS A 55 -10.93 26.82 29.45
N VAL A 56 -11.52 25.84 28.77
CA VAL A 56 -12.94 25.87 28.39
C VAL A 56 -13.72 25.11 29.47
N PRO A 57 -14.65 25.77 30.20
CA PRO A 57 -15.50 25.08 31.14
C PRO A 57 -16.56 24.27 30.41
N GLU A 58 -16.92 23.16 31.06
CA GLU A 58 -18.01 22.27 30.69
C GLU A 58 -19.33 23.05 30.55
N GLN A 59 -19.97 22.99 29.38
CA GLN A 59 -21.38 23.37 29.23
C GLN A 59 -22.13 22.30 28.43
N GLU A 60 -23.10 21.68 29.11
CA GLU A 60 -24.28 21.08 28.50
C GLU A 60 -25.02 22.14 27.66
N GLN A 61 -25.59 21.71 26.52
CA GLN A 61 -27.04 21.69 26.25
C GLN A 61 -27.40 21.93 24.77
N HIS A 62 -28.29 21.05 24.29
CA HIS A 62 -29.34 21.22 23.29
C HIS A 62 -29.08 21.17 21.76
N VAL A 63 -29.86 20.27 21.14
CA VAL A 63 -30.02 19.93 19.71
C VAL A 63 -30.98 20.93 19.03
N PRO A 64 -31.02 21.08 17.68
CA PRO A 64 -32.00 20.28 16.93
C PRO A 64 -31.62 19.86 15.49
N SER A 65 -32.20 18.71 15.14
CA SER A 65 -32.57 18.14 13.84
C SER A 65 -32.17 18.85 12.54
N GLY A 66 -31.56 18.09 11.62
CA GLY A 66 -31.73 18.37 10.19
C GLY A 66 -30.70 17.74 9.26
N VAL A 67 -31.12 16.64 8.64
CA VAL A 67 -30.74 16.23 7.28
C VAL A 67 -29.50 15.32 7.12
N ALA A 68 -29.86 14.11 6.68
CA ALA A 68 -29.16 13.24 5.75
C ALA A 68 -27.97 12.44 6.23
N MET A 69 -28.29 11.17 6.50
CA MET A 69 -27.56 10.01 6.00
C MET A 69 -26.04 10.06 6.20
N VAL A 70 -25.67 9.71 7.43
CA VAL A 70 -24.45 8.98 7.73
C VAL A 70 -24.45 7.68 6.91
N VAL A 71 -24.06 7.76 5.63
CA VAL A 71 -23.63 6.57 4.89
C VAL A 71 -22.17 6.37 5.28
N ILE A 72 -22.01 5.53 6.29
CA ILE A 72 -20.74 4.92 6.67
C ILE A 72 -20.24 4.12 5.45
N ILE A 73 -19.54 4.77 4.53
CA ILE A 73 -18.66 4.09 3.56
C ILE A 73 -17.24 4.05 4.15
N ALA A 74 -17.14 3.83 5.46
CA ALA A 74 -15.93 3.33 6.11
C ALA A 74 -15.84 1.79 6.02
N GLY A 75 -16.84 1.13 5.44
CA GLY A 75 -17.01 -0.31 5.50
C GLY A 75 -16.44 -1.14 4.36
N SER A 76 -15.88 -0.55 3.29
CA SER A 76 -15.63 -1.31 2.04
C SER A 76 -14.16 -1.45 1.60
N ILE A 77 -13.23 -0.61 2.07
CA ILE A 77 -11.80 -0.76 1.71
C ILE A 77 -11.03 -1.48 2.83
N LEU A 78 -11.43 -1.27 4.09
CA LEU A 78 -10.83 -1.99 5.22
C LEU A 78 -11.22 -3.48 5.24
N SER A 79 -12.40 -3.83 4.72
CA SER A 79 -12.87 -5.22 4.63
C SER A 79 -12.18 -6.01 3.51
N ILE A 80 -11.72 -5.37 2.43
CA ILE A 80 -10.88 -6.03 1.41
C ILE A 80 -9.46 -6.26 1.96
N PHE A 81 -8.91 -5.31 2.72
CA PHE A 81 -7.59 -5.47 3.35
C PHE A 81 -7.59 -6.46 4.54
N MET A 82 -8.65 -6.50 5.34
CA MET A 82 -8.85 -7.52 6.38
C MET A 82 -9.15 -8.91 5.79
N ALA A 83 -9.84 -9.00 4.64
CA ALA A 83 -10.00 -10.27 3.93
C ALA A 83 -8.65 -10.81 3.41
N TYR A 84 -7.72 -9.94 3.01
CA TYR A 84 -6.35 -10.35 2.68
C TYR A 84 -5.50 -10.72 3.90
N SER A 85 -5.81 -10.15 5.07
CA SER A 85 -5.10 -10.45 6.33
C SER A 85 -5.58 -11.76 6.98
N CYS A 86 -6.84 -12.14 6.79
CA CYS A 86 -7.42 -13.37 7.36
C CYS A 86 -7.48 -14.57 6.39
N SER A 87 -7.14 -14.40 5.10
CA SER A 87 -7.10 -15.52 4.14
C SER A 87 -5.68 -15.99 3.77
N MET A 88 -4.63 -15.41 4.37
CA MET A 88 -3.32 -16.05 4.45
C MET A 88 -3.18 -16.89 5.73
N THR A 89 -4.24 -17.61 6.09
CA THR A 89 -4.03 -18.94 6.68
C THR A 89 -3.48 -19.79 5.55
N ILE A 90 -2.16 -19.82 5.43
CA ILE A 90 -1.43 -20.80 4.63
C ILE A 90 -1.85 -22.15 5.20
N ASN A 91 -2.84 -22.77 4.57
CA ASN A 91 -3.18 -24.15 4.82
C ASN A 91 -1.93 -24.97 4.49
N ASN A 92 -1.20 -25.33 5.54
CA ASN A 92 -0.36 -26.52 5.63
C ASN A 92 -1.25 -27.77 5.48
N GLN A 93 -2.02 -27.87 4.39
CA GLN A 93 -2.68 -29.09 3.97
C GLN A 93 -2.01 -29.55 2.69
N GLY A 94 -1.08 -30.48 2.89
CA GLY A 94 -0.85 -31.63 2.03
C GLY A 94 -0.72 -31.35 0.53
N GLY A 95 0.51 -31.45 0.04
CA GLY A 95 0.80 -32.21 -1.18
C GLY A 95 -0.14 -31.96 -2.35
N SER A 96 0.05 -30.85 -3.05
CA SER A 96 -0.08 -30.88 -4.49
C SER A 96 1.19 -30.31 -5.06
N SER A 97 2.16 -31.21 -5.27
CA SER A 97 3.14 -31.05 -6.33
C SER A 97 2.37 -30.98 -7.65
N VAL A 98 1.72 -29.85 -7.91
CA VAL A 98 1.40 -29.49 -9.28
C VAL A 98 2.76 -29.34 -9.91
N SER A 99 3.18 -30.37 -10.62
CA SER A 99 4.27 -30.31 -11.59
C SER A 99 3.84 -29.25 -12.60
N ALA A 100 4.07 -27.98 -12.26
CA ALA A 100 3.95 -26.86 -13.16
C ALA A 100 5.09 -27.05 -14.15
N SER A 101 4.81 -27.78 -15.23
CA SER A 101 5.57 -27.64 -16.46
C SER A 101 5.41 -26.19 -16.87
N SER A 102 6.35 -25.33 -16.46
CA SER A 102 6.30 -23.92 -16.76
C SER A 102 6.58 -23.77 -18.25
N ASN A 103 5.51 -23.76 -19.06
CA ASN A 103 5.57 -23.40 -20.48
C ASN A 103 5.85 -21.90 -20.68
N VAL A 104 6.15 -21.17 -19.60
CA VAL A 104 6.55 -19.77 -19.60
C VAL A 104 7.83 -19.62 -20.41
N ARG A 105 7.76 -18.85 -21.50
CA ARG A 105 8.88 -18.57 -22.40
C ARG A 105 8.99 -17.06 -22.58
N ILE A 106 10.18 -16.56 -22.88
CA ILE A 106 10.36 -15.15 -23.22
C ILE A 106 9.47 -14.81 -24.43
N GLY A 107 8.72 -13.71 -24.33
CA GLY A 107 7.76 -13.26 -25.33
C GLY A 107 6.38 -13.92 -25.25
N SER A 108 6.17 -14.92 -24.39
CA SER A 108 4.84 -15.51 -24.21
C SER A 108 3.92 -14.58 -23.42
N THR A 109 2.62 -14.75 -23.61
CA THR A 109 1.59 -14.16 -22.75
C THR A 109 1.00 -15.28 -21.91
N CYS A 110 1.04 -15.11 -20.60
CA CYS A 110 0.61 -16.12 -19.62
C CYS A 110 -0.41 -15.51 -18.66
N ARG A 111 -1.08 -16.37 -17.89
CA ARG A 111 -2.05 -15.97 -16.87
C ARG A 111 -1.62 -16.47 -15.49
N ALA A 112 -1.77 -15.63 -14.48
CA ALA A 112 -1.54 -16.03 -13.10
C ALA A 112 -2.52 -17.16 -12.70
N THR A 113 -2.02 -18.29 -12.23
CA THR A 113 -2.80 -19.49 -11.87
C THR A 113 -3.38 -19.43 -10.46
N GLY A 114 -2.95 -18.46 -9.65
CA GLY A 114 -3.44 -18.20 -8.30
C GLY A 114 -3.10 -16.79 -7.87
N LYS A 115 -3.45 -16.44 -6.62
CA LYS A 115 -3.00 -15.19 -6.01
C LYS A 115 -1.50 -15.25 -5.79
N CYS A 116 -0.77 -14.34 -6.42
CA CYS A 116 0.68 -14.24 -6.26
C CYS A 116 1.09 -12.78 -6.05
N PHE A 117 2.40 -12.54 -6.03
CA PHE A 117 2.95 -11.20 -5.90
C PHE A 117 4.17 -11.04 -6.81
N GLY A 118 4.61 -9.82 -6.99
CA GLY A 118 5.86 -9.51 -7.66
C GLY A 118 6.56 -8.34 -7.00
N ALA A 119 7.75 -8.02 -7.47
CA ALA A 119 8.51 -6.87 -7.01
C ALA A 119 8.99 -6.03 -8.19
N ARG A 120 9.09 -4.71 -8.01
CA ARG A 120 9.64 -3.85 -9.07
C ARG A 120 11.12 -4.12 -9.33
N LEU A 121 11.85 -4.51 -8.28
CA LEU A 121 13.26 -4.84 -8.32
C LEU A 121 13.46 -6.32 -8.02
N LYS A 122 14.37 -6.95 -8.75
CA LYS A 122 14.70 -8.37 -8.57
C LYS A 122 15.14 -8.69 -7.13
N GLY A 123 16.00 -7.85 -6.55
CA GLY A 123 16.48 -8.02 -5.17
C GLY A 123 15.37 -7.91 -4.11
N ASP A 124 14.28 -7.20 -4.41
CA ASP A 124 13.13 -7.09 -3.51
C ASP A 124 12.29 -8.37 -3.55
N LEU A 125 12.17 -9.01 -4.72
CA LEU A 125 11.55 -10.32 -4.83
C LEU A 125 12.32 -11.35 -4.02
N GLN A 126 13.64 -11.46 -4.23
CA GLN A 126 14.48 -12.41 -3.49
C GLN A 126 14.35 -12.19 -1.97
N ARG A 127 14.49 -10.94 -1.52
CA ARG A 127 14.36 -10.60 -0.10
C ARG A 127 13.00 -10.99 0.47
N SER A 128 11.92 -10.79 -0.29
CA SER A 128 10.58 -11.17 0.17
C SER A 128 10.41 -12.69 0.28
N MET A 129 11.02 -13.47 -0.62
CA MET A 129 11.04 -14.93 -0.54
C MET A 129 11.85 -15.40 0.68
N ASP A 130 12.99 -14.77 0.96
CA ASP A 130 13.80 -15.08 2.14
C ASP A 130 13.04 -14.77 3.44
N MET A 131 12.35 -13.62 3.52
CA MET A 131 11.48 -13.25 4.65
C MET A 131 10.34 -14.25 4.85
N HIS A 132 9.71 -14.67 3.74
CA HIS A 132 8.64 -15.65 3.80
C HIS A 132 9.16 -17.02 4.29
N ALA A 133 10.32 -17.47 3.80
CA ALA A 133 10.95 -18.70 4.25
C ALA A 133 11.36 -18.64 5.73
N ALA A 134 11.76 -17.47 6.23
CA ALA A 134 12.06 -17.23 7.63
C ALA A 134 10.81 -17.05 8.52
N GLY A 135 9.61 -16.95 7.95
CA GLY A 135 8.37 -16.71 8.68
C GLY A 135 8.20 -15.28 9.21
N ASP A 136 8.97 -14.31 8.70
CA ASP A 136 8.87 -12.91 9.09
C ASP A 136 7.75 -12.20 8.33
N SER A 137 6.50 -12.53 8.70
CA SER A 137 5.30 -11.96 8.10
C SER A 137 5.21 -10.45 8.27
N THR A 138 5.79 -9.87 9.34
CA THR A 138 5.73 -8.43 9.60
C THR A 138 6.56 -7.68 8.58
N ALA A 139 7.83 -8.09 8.38
CA ALA A 139 8.70 -7.47 7.38
C ALA A 139 8.15 -7.68 5.96
N PHE A 140 7.62 -8.87 5.68
CA PHE A 140 6.98 -9.18 4.39
C PHE A 140 5.81 -8.23 4.09
N MET A 141 4.88 -8.06 5.04
CA MET A 141 3.74 -7.15 4.88
C MET A 141 4.17 -5.68 4.76
N GLN A 142 5.24 -5.28 5.44
CA GLN A 142 5.81 -3.93 5.31
C GLN A 142 6.33 -3.66 3.88
N MET A 143 6.78 -4.68 3.15
CA MET A 143 7.19 -4.51 1.75
C MET A 143 6.02 -4.20 0.81
N PHE A 144 4.81 -4.73 1.09
CA PHE A 144 3.60 -4.29 0.39
C PHE A 144 3.21 -2.86 0.76
N ALA A 145 3.23 -2.53 2.06
CA ALA A 145 2.87 -1.20 2.54
C ALA A 145 3.76 -0.09 1.97
N THR A 146 5.03 -0.41 1.69
CA THR A 146 6.01 0.51 1.07
C THR A 146 6.00 0.48 -0.46
N GLY A 147 5.13 -0.34 -1.09
CA GLY A 147 5.00 -0.44 -2.55
C GLY A 147 6.17 -1.17 -3.24
N ARG A 148 7.03 -1.85 -2.49
CA ARG A 148 8.14 -2.66 -3.03
C ARG A 148 7.62 -3.96 -3.65
N LEU A 149 6.59 -4.53 -3.03
CA LEU A 149 5.83 -5.65 -3.57
C LEU A 149 4.50 -5.18 -4.17
N VAL A 150 4.08 -5.87 -5.21
CA VAL A 150 2.84 -5.65 -5.94
C VAL A 150 2.04 -6.94 -5.87
N ALA A 151 0.78 -6.85 -5.42
CA ALA A 151 -0.13 -7.98 -5.44
C ALA A 151 -0.58 -8.27 -6.88
N ILE A 152 -0.55 -9.54 -7.27
CA ILE A 152 -0.98 -9.98 -8.60
C ILE A 152 -2.19 -10.90 -8.40
N PRO A 153 -3.40 -10.42 -8.70
CA PRO A 153 -4.61 -11.23 -8.60
C PRO A 153 -4.53 -12.45 -9.52
N GLU A 154 -5.19 -13.52 -9.12
CA GLU A 154 -5.43 -14.67 -9.98
C GLU A 154 -6.10 -14.23 -11.29
N GLY A 155 -5.73 -14.86 -12.40
CA GLY A 155 -6.28 -14.53 -13.70
C GLY A 155 -5.65 -13.30 -14.37
N THR A 156 -4.71 -12.61 -13.69
CA THR A 156 -3.97 -11.48 -14.28
C THR A 156 -3.17 -11.95 -15.49
N VAL A 157 -3.34 -11.25 -16.61
CA VAL A 157 -2.62 -11.53 -17.86
C VAL A 157 -1.33 -10.73 -17.89
N VAL A 158 -0.23 -11.42 -18.16
CA VAL A 158 1.11 -10.82 -18.20
C VAL A 158 1.86 -11.24 -19.46
N SER A 159 2.75 -10.38 -19.95
CA SER A 159 3.68 -10.70 -21.02
C SER A 159 5.08 -10.90 -20.43
N VAL A 160 5.76 -11.98 -20.80
CA VAL A 160 7.08 -12.33 -20.28
C VAL A 160 8.15 -11.59 -21.07
N GLU A 161 8.90 -10.72 -20.42
CA GLU A 161 9.99 -9.94 -21.03
C GLU A 161 11.35 -10.61 -20.84
N ASP A 162 11.54 -11.28 -19.71
CA ASP A 162 12.80 -11.96 -19.37
C ASP A 162 12.52 -13.18 -18.48
N LEU A 163 13.40 -14.17 -18.53
CA LEU A 163 13.32 -15.38 -17.73
C LEU A 163 14.72 -15.80 -17.30
N THR A 164 14.91 -15.91 -15.98
CA THR A 164 16.18 -16.31 -15.39
C THR A 164 16.26 -17.83 -15.24
N ILE A 165 17.49 -18.35 -15.17
CA ILE A 165 17.76 -19.78 -14.94
C ILE A 165 17.18 -20.26 -13.59
N MET A 166 17.06 -19.36 -12.61
CA MET A 166 16.50 -19.65 -11.28
C MET A 166 14.97 -19.64 -11.24
N GLY A 167 14.28 -19.46 -12.37
CA GLY A 167 12.82 -19.48 -12.45
C GLY A 167 12.16 -18.16 -12.04
N GLU A 168 12.90 -17.07 -11.94
CA GLU A 168 12.32 -15.73 -11.82
C GLU A 168 12.07 -15.16 -13.21
N ALA A 169 10.91 -14.57 -13.45
CA ALA A 169 10.55 -13.94 -14.70
C ALA A 169 10.36 -12.43 -14.50
N ARG A 170 10.78 -11.63 -15.48
CA ARG A 170 10.37 -10.23 -15.60
C ARG A 170 9.15 -10.19 -16.49
N VAL A 171 8.04 -9.73 -15.95
CA VAL A 171 6.76 -9.71 -16.65
C VAL A 171 6.16 -8.31 -16.67
N ARG A 172 5.45 -7.98 -17.75
CA ARG A 172 4.63 -6.78 -17.84
C ARG A 172 3.18 -7.15 -17.67
N ILE A 173 2.53 -6.55 -16.67
CA ILE A 173 1.09 -6.74 -16.46
C ILE A 173 0.35 -5.98 -17.57
N ARG A 174 -0.67 -6.61 -18.17
CA ARG A 174 -1.46 -5.95 -19.22
C ARG A 174 -2.11 -4.68 -18.66
N GLY A 175 -1.84 -3.55 -19.30
CA GLY A 175 -2.34 -2.24 -18.88
C GLY A 175 -1.40 -1.47 -17.94
N THR A 176 -0.25 -2.03 -17.57
CA THR A 176 0.81 -1.31 -16.86
C THR A 176 2.00 -1.02 -17.78
N THR A 177 2.72 0.07 -17.50
CA THR A 177 3.95 0.45 -18.21
C THR A 177 5.20 -0.08 -17.52
N GLU A 178 5.10 -0.39 -16.23
CA GLU A 178 6.22 -0.87 -15.42
C GLU A 178 6.21 -2.40 -15.36
N PRO A 179 7.35 -3.05 -15.62
CA PRO A 179 7.50 -4.49 -15.44
C PRO A 179 7.74 -4.83 -13.97
N VAL A 180 7.42 -6.07 -13.61
CA VAL A 180 7.58 -6.64 -12.28
C VAL A 180 8.31 -7.98 -12.37
N TRP A 181 9.15 -8.26 -11.39
CA TRP A 181 9.78 -9.55 -11.18
C TRP A 181 8.86 -10.46 -10.39
N VAL A 182 8.70 -11.70 -10.85
CA VAL A 182 7.81 -12.72 -10.28
C VAL A 182 8.47 -14.10 -10.34
N ILE A 183 7.93 -15.08 -9.62
CA ILE A 183 8.32 -16.49 -9.81
C ILE A 183 7.51 -17.07 -10.98
N SER A 184 8.18 -17.66 -11.97
CA SER A 184 7.57 -18.14 -13.22
C SER A 184 6.54 -19.25 -13.00
N GLN A 185 6.72 -20.06 -11.95
CA GLN A 185 5.84 -21.17 -11.59
C GLN A 185 4.42 -20.72 -11.21
N TRP A 186 4.21 -19.43 -10.95
CA TRP A 186 2.88 -18.85 -10.68
C TRP A 186 2.06 -18.59 -11.94
N PHE A 187 2.59 -18.91 -13.13
CA PHE A 187 1.96 -18.61 -14.42
C PHE A 187 1.87 -19.86 -15.30
N ASN A 188 0.83 -19.89 -16.13
CA ASN A 188 0.62 -20.87 -17.19
C ASN A 188 0.14 -20.17 -18.48
#